data_AF-A0A1Z5RCA3-F1
#
_entry.id   AF-A0A1Z5RCA3-F1
#
_cell.length_a   1.000
_cell.length_b   1.000
_cell.length_c   1.000
_cell.angle_alpha   90.00
_cell.angle_beta   90.00
_cell.angle_gamma   90.00
#
_symmetry.space_group_name_H-M   'P 1'
#
loop_
_entity.id
_entity.type
_entity.pdbx_description
1 polymer ?
#
loop_
_entity_poly.entity_id
_entity_poly.type
_entity_poly.pdbx_seq_one_letter_code
_entity_poly.pdbx_strand_id
1 'polypeptide(L)'
;MAARGRNAADVLVLFDVDDTLTAPRKPVTPEMLEFMRQLRQHVALGVVGGSDLAKITEQLGKSGLEPIQSIFTDYDYVFSENGLVAHKNGELIGTQALNNDRPVVLHSLQSLKSFLGDDKLKEIINFTLHYIADLDIPIKTGTFIELRNGMINVSPIGRNCSQEERDEFEKYDKVHNIRPKMVSVLRERFFPKAGTKLTV
;
A
#
# COMPACT_ATOMS: atom_id res chain seq x y z
N MET A 1 -20.76 -5.02 34.67
CA MET A 1 -19.80 -4.07 35.29
C MET A 1 -19.07 -3.36 34.15
N ALA A 2 -19.40 -2.09 33.90
CA ALA A 2 -18.78 -1.30 32.85
C ALA A 2 -17.29 -1.07 33.17
N ALA A 3 -16.40 -1.45 32.25
CA ALA A 3 -14.98 -1.16 32.37
C ALA A 3 -14.80 0.37 32.38
N ARG A 4 -14.24 0.87 33.49
CA ARG A 4 -13.94 2.30 33.69
C ARG A 4 -13.07 2.79 32.52
N GLY A 5 -13.41 4.01 32.07
CA GLY A 5 -12.99 4.64 30.84
C GLY A 5 -11.53 4.46 30.44
N ARG A 6 -11.33 4.07 29.18
CA ARG A 6 -10.12 4.39 28.44
C ARG A 6 -9.83 5.89 28.62
N ASN A 7 -8.70 6.26 29.22
CA ASN A 7 -8.12 7.62 29.11
C ASN A 7 -7.58 7.88 27.68
N ALA A 8 -8.20 7.28 26.65
CA ALA A 8 -7.68 7.17 25.29
C ALA A 8 -8.10 8.34 24.38
N ALA A 9 -8.45 9.50 24.94
CA ALA A 9 -8.97 10.60 24.13
C ALA A 9 -7.90 11.33 23.30
N ASP A 10 -6.62 11.29 23.69
CA ASP A 10 -5.61 12.19 23.10
C ASP A 10 -4.46 11.50 22.37
N VAL A 11 -4.29 10.17 22.49
CA VAL A 11 -3.13 9.47 21.92
C VAL A 11 -3.56 8.28 21.05
N LEU A 12 -3.22 8.37 19.78
CA LEU A 12 -3.27 7.30 18.78
C LEU A 12 -1.84 6.83 18.48
N VAL A 13 -1.59 5.54 18.61
CA VAL A 13 -0.33 4.92 18.18
C VAL A 13 -0.56 4.15 16.89
N LEU A 14 0.16 4.54 15.84
CA LEU A 14 0.12 3.92 14.52
C LEU A 14 1.40 3.13 14.26
N PHE A 15 1.22 1.90 13.80
CA PHE A 15 2.33 1.02 13.44
C PHE A 15 2.29 0.69 11.95
N ASP A 16 3.47 0.67 11.32
CA ASP A 16 3.64 -0.07 10.07
C ASP A 16 3.50 -1.57 10.33
N VAL A 17 3.27 -2.36 9.28
CA VAL A 17 3.01 -3.81 9.39
C VAL A 17 4.31 -4.61 9.20
N ASP A 18 4.81 -4.66 7.97
CA ASP A 18 5.94 -5.49 7.59
C ASP A 18 7.25 -4.86 8.09
N ASP A 19 8.15 -5.67 8.65
CA ASP A 19 9.42 -5.21 9.26
C ASP A 19 9.25 -4.27 10.48
N THR A 20 8.03 -4.14 11.01
CA THR A 20 7.72 -3.39 12.24
C THR A 20 6.98 -4.25 13.26
N LEU A 21 5.75 -4.69 12.94
CA LEU A 21 4.98 -5.60 13.79
C LEU A 21 5.29 -7.07 13.48
N THR A 22 5.72 -7.35 12.25
CA THR A 22 6.10 -8.70 11.81
C THR A 22 7.49 -8.71 11.22
N ALA A 23 8.18 -9.85 11.33
CA ALA A 23 9.32 -10.09 10.46
C ALA A 23 8.88 -10.06 8.98
N PRO A 24 9.76 -9.70 8.03
CA PRO A 24 9.40 -9.55 6.62
C PRO A 24 8.63 -10.75 6.07
N ARG A 25 7.39 -10.49 5.59
CA ARG A 25 6.45 -11.46 5.00
C ARG A 25 6.09 -12.65 5.91
N LYS A 26 6.27 -12.52 7.23
CA LYS A 26 5.90 -13.55 8.20
C LYS A 26 4.68 -13.12 9.01
N PRO A 27 3.95 -14.08 9.60
CA PRO A 27 2.92 -13.76 10.59
C PRO A 27 3.51 -13.11 11.83
N VAL A 28 2.68 -12.35 12.54
CA VAL A 28 2.98 -11.78 13.84
C VAL A 28 3.21 -12.87 14.88
N THR A 29 4.12 -12.62 15.82
CA THR A 29 4.40 -13.59 16.90
C THR A 29 3.36 -13.47 18.03
N PRO A 30 3.12 -14.54 18.80
CA PRO A 30 2.24 -14.48 19.96
C PRO A 30 2.64 -13.42 21.00
N GLU A 31 3.94 -13.20 21.18
CA GLU A 31 4.46 -12.21 22.14
C GLU A 31 4.13 -10.78 21.71
N MET A 32 4.26 -10.47 20.41
CA MET A 32 3.88 -9.18 19.86
C MET A 32 2.37 -8.96 19.97
N LEU A 33 1.55 -9.97 19.68
CA LEU A 33 0.10 -9.87 19.83
C LEU A 33 -0.32 -9.54 21.26
N GLU A 34 0.28 -10.21 22.24
CA GLU A 34 -0.01 -9.96 23.65
C GLU A 34 0.40 -8.55 24.06
N PHE A 35 1.58 -8.09 23.63
CA PHE A 35 2.01 -6.71 23.83
C PHE A 35 1.01 -5.70 23.27
N MET A 36 0.53 -5.92 22.04
CA MET A 36 -0.45 -5.03 21.40
C MET A 36 -1.79 -5.01 22.15
N ARG A 37 -2.27 -6.16 22.65
CA ARG A 37 -3.48 -6.23 23.46
C ARG A 37 -3.36 -5.46 24.77
N GLN A 38 -2.20 -5.54 25.44
CA GLN A 38 -1.93 -4.78 26.65
C GLN A 38 -1.87 -3.28 26.35
N LEU A 39 -1.16 -2.89 25.28
CA LEU A 39 -1.05 -1.49 24.86
C LEU A 39 -2.43 -0.88 24.55
N ARG A 40 -3.33 -1.63 23.92
CA ARG A 40 -4.70 -1.19 23.59
C ARG A 40 -5.54 -0.80 24.80
N GLN A 41 -5.22 -1.32 25.99
CA GLN A 41 -5.92 -0.95 27.22
C GLN A 41 -5.65 0.51 27.62
N HIS A 42 -4.56 1.10 27.09
CA HIS A 42 -4.09 2.43 27.47
C HIS A 42 -4.28 3.49 26.38
N VAL A 43 -4.17 3.12 25.09
CA VAL A 43 -4.19 4.04 23.95
C VAL A 43 -5.09 3.54 22.82
N ALA A 44 -5.49 4.44 21.92
CA ALA A 44 -6.07 4.01 20.66
C ALA A 44 -4.97 3.39 19.78
N LEU A 45 -5.24 2.22 19.21
CA LEU A 45 -4.28 1.53 18.35
C LEU A 45 -4.73 1.53 16.90
N GLY A 46 -3.78 1.73 16.01
CA GLY A 46 -4.00 1.46 14.61
C GLY A 46 -2.78 0.92 13.87
N VAL A 47 -3.07 0.33 12.72
CA VAL A 47 -2.06 -0.15 11.77
C VAL A 47 -2.22 0.57 10.44
N VAL A 48 -1.10 0.85 9.79
CA VAL A 48 -1.05 1.41 8.44
C VAL A 48 -0.10 0.58 7.60
N GLY A 49 -0.52 0.16 6.42
CA GLY A 49 0.34 -0.62 5.52
C GLY A 49 0.02 -0.34 4.07
N GLY A 50 1.04 -0.43 3.21
CA GLY A 50 0.87 -0.27 1.76
C GLY A 50 0.15 -1.44 1.08
N SER A 51 0.00 -2.56 1.78
CA SER A 51 -0.70 -3.76 1.32
C SER A 51 -2.22 -3.61 1.42
N ASP A 52 -2.95 -4.43 0.66
CA ASP A 52 -4.39 -4.61 0.82
C ASP A 52 -4.75 -5.21 2.20
N LEU A 53 -6.02 -5.11 2.58
CA LEU A 53 -6.52 -5.61 3.86
C LEU A 53 -6.31 -7.13 4.04
N ALA A 54 -6.39 -7.92 2.96
CA ALA A 54 -6.23 -9.36 3.03
C ALA A 54 -4.82 -9.75 3.47
N LYS A 55 -3.80 -9.10 2.91
CA LYS A 55 -2.39 -9.31 3.30
C LYS A 55 -2.10 -8.84 4.71
N ILE A 56 -2.61 -7.67 5.11
CA ILE A 56 -2.46 -7.19 6.48
C ILE A 56 -3.11 -8.18 7.46
N THR A 57 -4.29 -8.71 7.10
CA THR A 57 -4.99 -9.72 7.90
C THR A 57 -4.25 -11.06 7.92
N GLU A 58 -3.57 -11.45 6.83
CA GLU A 58 -2.74 -12.65 6.82
C GLU A 58 -1.56 -12.53 7.80
N GLN A 59 -0.93 -11.36 7.85
CA GLN A 59 0.22 -11.10 8.72
C GLN A 59 -0.19 -10.94 10.19
N LEU A 60 -1.27 -10.20 10.47
CA LEU A 60 -1.65 -9.83 11.84
C LEU A 60 -2.80 -10.67 12.42
N GLY A 61 -3.60 -11.30 11.56
CA GLY A 61 -4.80 -12.05 11.93
C GLY A 61 -4.61 -13.57 12.05
N LYS A 62 -3.38 -14.08 11.91
CA LYS A 62 -3.07 -15.51 12.10
C LYS A 62 -1.95 -15.67 13.13
N SER A 63 -2.23 -16.32 14.27
CA SER A 63 -1.19 -16.97 15.07
C SER A 63 -1.61 -18.41 15.34
N GLY A 64 -0.67 -19.34 15.21
CA GLY A 64 -0.92 -20.78 15.18
C GLY A 64 -1.37 -21.41 16.51
N LEU A 65 -1.86 -20.63 17.47
CA LEU A 65 -2.17 -21.13 18.81
C LEU A 65 -3.63 -20.92 19.24
N GLU A 66 -4.39 -19.99 18.66
CA GLU A 66 -5.84 -19.81 18.93
C GLU A 66 -6.49 -19.11 17.71
N PRO A 67 -7.82 -19.20 17.50
CA PRO A 67 -8.51 -18.35 16.54
C PRO A 67 -8.33 -16.89 16.95
N ILE A 68 -7.45 -16.17 16.25
CA ILE A 68 -7.36 -14.72 16.43
C ILE A 68 -8.69 -14.14 15.96
N GLN A 69 -9.33 -13.43 16.89
CA GLN A 69 -10.46 -12.57 16.62
C GLN A 69 -10.06 -11.57 15.51
N SER A 70 -10.95 -11.27 14.57
CA SER A 70 -10.69 -10.39 13.41
C SER A 70 -9.78 -9.20 13.74
N ILE A 71 -8.89 -8.79 12.83
CA ILE A 71 -8.01 -7.61 12.98
C ILE A 71 -8.74 -6.36 13.49
N PHE A 72 -10.03 -6.24 13.19
CA PHE A 72 -10.91 -5.16 13.65
C PHE A 72 -11.25 -5.18 15.15
N THR A 73 -10.95 -6.28 15.83
CA THR A 73 -11.13 -6.43 17.27
C THR A 73 -9.85 -6.14 18.06
N ASP A 74 -8.68 -6.40 17.45
CA ASP A 74 -7.37 -6.15 18.04
C ASP A 74 -6.89 -4.70 17.80
N TYR A 75 -7.43 -4.00 16.79
CA TYR A 75 -7.05 -2.62 16.45
C TYR A 75 -8.27 -1.72 16.33
N ASP A 76 -8.18 -0.50 16.88
CA ASP A 76 -9.25 0.50 16.77
C ASP A 76 -9.28 1.11 15.37
N TYR A 77 -8.13 1.23 14.68
CA TYR A 77 -8.02 1.70 13.30
C TYR A 77 -7.21 0.75 12.41
N VAL A 78 -7.67 0.51 11.19
CA VAL A 78 -6.94 -0.28 10.18
C VAL A 78 -6.90 0.48 8.86
N PHE A 79 -5.71 0.90 8.46
CA PHE A 79 -5.43 1.65 7.24
C PHE A 79 -4.68 0.78 6.23
N SER A 80 -5.41 0.12 5.33
CA SER A 80 -4.81 -0.61 4.21
C SER A 80 -4.57 0.31 3.02
N GLU A 81 -3.66 -0.09 2.13
CA GLU A 81 -3.24 0.67 0.96
C GLU A 81 -2.79 2.10 1.31
N ASN A 82 -2.04 2.28 2.39
CA ASN A 82 -1.63 3.60 2.93
C ASN A 82 -2.81 4.50 3.32
N GLY A 83 -3.92 3.90 3.78
CA GLY A 83 -5.10 4.61 4.26
C GLY A 83 -6.16 4.91 3.22
N LEU A 84 -5.99 4.45 1.97
CA LEU A 84 -7.05 4.51 0.94
C LEU A 84 -8.29 3.72 1.33
N VAL A 85 -8.10 2.69 2.16
CA VAL A 85 -9.17 1.95 2.80
C VAL A 85 -8.93 2.03 4.30
N ALA A 86 -9.88 2.65 5.00
CA ALA A 86 -9.80 2.94 6.43
C ALA A 86 -10.99 2.33 7.16
N HIS A 87 -10.70 1.56 8.19
CA HIS A 87 -11.70 1.04 9.12
C HIS A 87 -11.46 1.60 10.52
N LYS A 88 -12.54 1.86 11.25
CA LYS A 88 -12.52 2.17 12.68
C LYS A 88 -13.48 1.26 13.41
N ASN A 89 -12.99 0.52 14.40
CA ASN A 89 -13.78 -0.48 15.15
C ASN A 89 -14.52 -1.48 14.22
N GLY A 90 -13.87 -1.87 13.11
CA GLY A 90 -14.46 -2.75 12.09
C GLY A 90 -15.46 -2.11 11.14
N GLU A 91 -15.88 -0.86 11.39
CA GLU A 91 -16.71 -0.11 10.46
C GLU A 91 -15.84 0.58 9.42
N LEU A 92 -16.25 0.50 8.16
CA LEU A 92 -15.60 1.21 7.08
C LEU A 92 -15.87 2.71 7.22
N ILE A 93 -14.82 3.49 7.51
CA ILE A 93 -14.91 4.94 7.68
C ILE A 93 -14.41 5.72 6.47
N GLY A 94 -13.74 5.05 5.53
CA GLY A 94 -13.39 5.62 4.23
C GLY A 94 -12.91 4.57 3.24
N THR A 95 -13.48 4.55 2.04
CA THR A 95 -12.92 3.88 0.86
C THR A 95 -12.84 4.86 -0.29
N GLN A 96 -11.91 4.61 -1.21
CA GLN A 96 -11.88 5.29 -2.51
C GLN A 96 -12.99 4.83 -3.49
N ALA A 97 -13.94 3.99 -3.05
CA ALA A 97 -14.97 3.47 -3.94
C ALA A 97 -16.13 4.48 -4.09
N LEU A 98 -16.13 5.15 -5.24
CA LEU A 98 -17.25 5.82 -5.90
C LEU A 98 -18.61 5.24 -5.47
N ASN A 99 -19.36 5.93 -4.61
CA ASN A 99 -20.78 5.69 -4.46
C ASN A 99 -21.49 7.04 -4.35
N ASN A 100 -22.33 7.31 -5.35
CA ASN A 100 -22.99 8.58 -5.61
C ASN A 100 -24.02 9.02 -4.55
N ASP A 101 -24.21 8.30 -3.44
CA ASP A 101 -25.41 8.49 -2.62
C ASP A 101 -25.21 8.73 -1.11
N ARG A 102 -23.98 8.72 -0.55
CA ARG A 102 -23.77 9.20 0.84
C ARG A 102 -22.37 9.80 1.08
N PRO A 103 -22.26 11.07 1.49
CA PRO A 103 -20.97 11.69 1.78
C PRO A 103 -20.54 11.32 3.21
N VAL A 104 -19.68 10.32 3.35
CA VAL A 104 -18.75 10.27 4.49
C VAL A 104 -17.45 10.89 4.01
N VAL A 105 -17.28 12.14 4.44
CA VAL A 105 -16.22 13.04 4.01
C VAL A 105 -14.93 12.67 4.74
N LEU A 106 -14.16 11.75 4.16
CA LEU A 106 -12.70 11.81 4.24
C LEU A 106 -12.24 12.56 2.99
N HIS A 107 -12.06 13.88 3.13
CA HIS A 107 -11.71 14.82 2.05
C HIS A 107 -10.38 14.53 1.32
N SER A 108 -9.69 13.40 1.53
CA SER A 108 -8.34 13.18 0.99
C SER A 108 -8.05 11.83 0.33
N LEU A 109 -9.04 11.04 -0.07
CA LEU A 109 -8.78 9.75 -0.74
C LEU A 109 -9.41 9.74 -2.14
N GLN A 110 -8.85 10.53 -3.05
CA GLN A 110 -9.17 10.44 -4.48
C GLN A 110 -8.42 9.23 -5.07
N SER A 111 -9.14 8.25 -5.64
CA SER A 111 -8.50 7.20 -6.44
C SER A 111 -7.60 7.83 -7.48
N LEU A 112 -6.50 7.18 -7.85
CA LEU A 112 -5.57 7.72 -8.83
C LEU A 112 -6.30 8.18 -10.11
N LYS A 113 -7.28 7.39 -10.56
CA LYS A 113 -8.14 7.72 -11.70
C LYS A 113 -8.94 9.01 -11.45
N SER A 114 -9.57 9.16 -10.28
CA SER A 114 -10.30 10.39 -9.94
C SER A 114 -9.39 11.61 -9.70
N PHE A 115 -8.16 11.39 -9.22
CA PHE A 115 -7.17 12.43 -8.95
C PHE A 115 -6.55 12.96 -10.26
N LEU A 116 -6.20 12.07 -11.19
CA LEU A 116 -5.56 12.43 -12.46
C LEU A 116 -6.57 12.74 -13.58
N GLY A 117 -7.74 12.08 -13.57
CA GLY A 117 -8.68 12.07 -14.68
C GLY A 117 -8.28 11.12 -15.81
N ASP A 118 -9.27 10.69 -16.59
CA ASP A 118 -9.11 9.66 -17.62
C ASP A 118 -8.16 10.06 -18.74
N ASP A 119 -8.18 11.33 -19.16
CA ASP A 119 -7.31 11.81 -20.24
C ASP A 119 -5.84 11.84 -19.83
N LYS A 120 -5.52 12.34 -18.62
CA LYS A 120 -4.15 12.37 -18.13
C LYS A 120 -3.63 10.97 -17.84
N LEU A 121 -4.47 10.08 -17.30
CA LEU A 121 -4.11 8.69 -17.06
C LEU A 121 -3.80 7.96 -18.38
N LYS A 122 -4.64 8.13 -19.41
CA LYS A 122 -4.42 7.60 -20.76
C LYS A 122 -3.11 8.12 -21.36
N GLU A 123 -2.81 9.41 -21.21
CA GLU A 123 -1.55 9.99 -21.71
C GLU A 123 -0.32 9.38 -21.03
N ILE A 124 -0.34 9.25 -19.69
CA ILE A 124 0.73 8.61 -18.92
C ILE A 124 0.93 7.16 -19.37
N ILE A 125 -0.16 6.40 -19.51
CA ILE A 125 -0.11 5.00 -19.93
C ILE A 125 0.48 4.87 -21.33
N ASN A 126 -0.03 5.64 -22.30
CA ASN A 126 0.46 5.59 -23.69
C ASN A 126 1.95 5.92 -23.76
N PHE A 127 2.38 6.99 -23.10
CA PHE A 127 3.78 7.37 -23.07
C PHE A 127 4.66 6.29 -22.43
N THR A 128 4.21 5.72 -21.30
CA THR A 128 4.94 4.67 -20.59
C THR A 128 5.06 3.41 -21.44
N LEU A 129 4.01 2.99 -22.15
CA LEU A 129 4.04 1.85 -23.05
C LEU A 129 4.98 2.07 -24.23
N HIS A 130 4.96 3.24 -24.86
CA HIS A 130 5.92 3.57 -25.92
C HIS A 130 7.36 3.58 -25.41
N TYR A 131 7.62 4.22 -24.26
CA TYR A 131 8.94 4.23 -23.65
C TYR A 131 9.46 2.81 -23.38
N ILE A 132 8.62 1.93 -22.81
CA ILE A 132 9.01 0.53 -22.55
C ILE A 132 9.19 -0.24 -23.86
N ALA A 133 8.38 0.00 -24.89
CA ALA A 133 8.54 -0.63 -26.19
C ALA A 133 9.93 -0.33 -26.80
N ASP A 134 10.40 0.91 -26.67
CA ASP A 134 11.67 1.37 -27.22
C ASP A 134 12.89 1.10 -26.30
N LEU A 135 12.67 0.72 -25.03
CA LEU A 135 13.77 0.39 -24.11
C LEU A 135 14.58 -0.81 -24.63
N ASP A 136 15.89 -0.64 -24.76
CA ASP A 136 16.80 -1.75 -25.04
C ASP A 136 17.22 -2.41 -23.72
N ILE A 137 16.59 -3.53 -23.38
CA ILE A 137 16.91 -4.35 -22.20
C ILE A 137 16.89 -5.83 -22.58
N PRO A 138 17.65 -6.70 -21.89
CA PRO A 138 17.85 -8.09 -22.31
C PRO A 138 16.55 -8.91 -22.42
N ILE A 139 15.59 -8.67 -21.52
CA ILE A 139 14.34 -9.44 -21.43
C ILE A 139 13.17 -8.47 -21.20
N LYS A 140 12.06 -8.72 -21.90
CA LYS A 140 10.74 -8.10 -21.66
C LYS A 140 9.70 -9.21 -21.56
N THR A 141 8.86 -9.15 -20.54
CA THR A 141 7.82 -10.16 -20.28
C THR A 141 6.42 -9.57 -20.46
N GLY A 142 5.64 -9.44 -19.39
CA GLY A 142 4.29 -8.88 -19.40
C GLY A 142 3.94 -8.21 -18.06
N THR A 143 2.79 -7.54 -18.01
CA THR A 143 2.39 -6.72 -16.86
C THR A 143 3.40 -5.59 -16.59
N PHE A 144 3.66 -4.78 -17.62
CA PHE A 144 4.55 -3.62 -17.57
C PHE A 144 3.97 -2.44 -16.79
N ILE A 145 2.65 -2.30 -16.81
CA ILE A 145 1.90 -1.28 -16.09
C ILE A 145 0.80 -2.00 -15.29
N GLU A 146 0.78 -1.78 -13.99
CA GLU A 146 -0.24 -2.31 -13.09
C GLU A 146 -0.89 -1.12 -12.36
N LEU A 147 -2.16 -0.86 -12.68
CA LEU A 147 -2.96 0.15 -12.01
C LEU A 147 -3.45 -0.38 -10.66
N ARG A 148 -3.22 0.40 -9.61
CA ARG A 148 -3.76 0.17 -8.27
C ARG A 148 -4.59 1.39 -7.85
N ASN A 149 -5.35 1.27 -6.77
CA ASN A 149 -6.31 2.30 -6.35
C ASN A 149 -5.66 3.69 -6.19
N GLY A 150 -4.47 3.78 -5.60
CA GLY A 150 -3.76 5.05 -5.42
C GLY A 150 -2.39 5.18 -6.10
N MET A 151 -1.99 4.22 -6.92
CA MET A 151 -0.66 4.24 -7.57
C MET A 151 -0.63 3.47 -8.88
N ILE A 152 0.37 3.76 -9.71
CA ILE A 152 0.74 2.95 -10.87
C ILE A 152 2.07 2.29 -10.55
N ASN A 153 2.11 0.97 -10.62
CA ASN A 153 3.39 0.27 -10.68
C ASN A 153 3.80 0.12 -12.13
N VAL A 154 5.04 0.49 -12.43
CA VAL A 154 5.62 0.34 -13.76
C VAL A 154 6.87 -0.52 -13.63
N SER A 155 6.97 -1.59 -14.43
CA SER A 155 8.11 -2.51 -14.44
C SER A 155 8.67 -2.61 -15.87
N PRO A 156 9.91 -2.14 -16.15
CA PRO A 156 10.48 -2.22 -17.49
C PRO A 156 10.61 -3.65 -18.03
N ILE A 157 11.02 -4.60 -17.19
CA ILE A 157 11.09 -6.03 -17.52
C ILE A 157 9.70 -6.70 -17.56
N GLY A 158 8.69 -6.10 -16.91
CA GLY A 158 7.37 -6.70 -16.68
C GLY A 158 7.31 -7.54 -15.40
N ARG A 159 6.17 -7.55 -14.71
CA ARG A 159 5.98 -8.28 -13.44
C ARG A 159 5.79 -9.79 -13.61
N ASN A 160 5.58 -10.26 -14.84
CA ASN A 160 5.44 -11.69 -15.13
C ASN A 160 6.78 -12.43 -15.28
N CYS A 161 7.91 -11.76 -15.05
CA CYS A 161 9.23 -12.38 -15.09
C CYS A 161 9.43 -13.40 -13.96
N SER A 162 10.34 -14.36 -14.17
CA SER A 162 10.78 -15.27 -13.11
C SER A 162 11.58 -14.54 -12.04
N GLN A 163 11.86 -15.21 -10.93
CA GLN A 163 12.71 -14.63 -9.88
C GLN A 163 14.15 -14.48 -10.38
N GLU A 164 14.66 -15.44 -11.14
CA GLU A 164 15.99 -15.38 -11.74
C GLU A 164 16.10 -14.21 -12.73
N GLU A 165 15.11 -14.03 -13.61
CA GLU A 165 15.06 -12.89 -14.54
C GLU A 165 15.00 -11.55 -13.81
N ARG A 166 14.27 -11.50 -12.69
CA ARG A 166 14.19 -10.32 -11.84
C ARG A 166 15.53 -9.97 -11.20
N ASP A 167 16.25 -10.97 -10.70
CA ASP A 167 17.55 -10.78 -10.06
C ASP A 167 18.60 -10.30 -11.08
N GLU A 168 18.57 -10.86 -12.30
CA GLU A 168 19.43 -10.41 -13.40
C GLU A 168 19.08 -9.00 -13.87
N PHE A 169 17.78 -8.67 -13.96
CA PHE A 169 17.36 -7.31 -14.26
C PHE A 169 17.79 -6.32 -13.19
N GLU A 170 17.76 -6.69 -11.91
CA GLU A 170 18.24 -5.82 -10.83
C GLU A 170 19.74 -5.51 -10.98
N LYS A 171 20.56 -6.51 -11.32
CA LYS A 171 21.99 -6.30 -11.60
C LYS A 171 22.19 -5.41 -12.82
N TYR A 172 21.46 -5.68 -13.91
CA TYR A 172 21.51 -4.89 -15.14
C TYR A 172 21.11 -3.43 -14.88
N ASP A 173 20.01 -3.21 -14.17
CA ASP A 173 19.51 -1.88 -13.83
C ASP A 173 20.49 -1.08 -12.97
N LYS A 174 21.20 -1.71 -12.03
CA LYS A 174 22.23 -1.04 -11.21
C LYS A 174 23.38 -0.48 -12.06
N VAL A 175 23.71 -1.14 -13.17
CA VAL A 175 24.78 -0.69 -14.08
C VAL A 175 24.25 0.34 -15.08
N HIS A 176 23.10 0.07 -15.68
CA HIS A 176 22.57 0.85 -16.81
C HIS A 176 21.61 1.96 -16.41
N ASN A 177 21.17 1.99 -15.15
CA ASN A 177 20.24 2.95 -14.54
C ASN A 177 18.90 3.06 -15.32
N ILE A 178 18.30 1.93 -15.69
CA ILE A 178 17.08 1.89 -16.50
C ILE A 178 15.91 2.57 -15.77
N ARG A 179 15.60 2.10 -14.54
CA ARG A 179 14.51 2.64 -13.71
C ARG A 179 14.76 4.11 -13.32
N PRO A 180 15.94 4.51 -12.77
CA PRO A 180 16.19 5.92 -12.46
C PRO A 180 16.01 6.87 -13.65
N LYS A 181 16.50 6.50 -14.84
CA LYS A 181 16.31 7.30 -16.06
C LYS A 181 14.83 7.41 -16.43
N MET A 182 14.11 6.31 -16.37
CA MET A 182 12.67 6.29 -16.64
C MET A 182 11.88 7.16 -15.64
N VAL A 183 12.22 7.15 -14.34
CA VAL A 183 11.63 8.07 -13.33
C VAL A 183 11.82 9.51 -13.76
N SER A 184 13.05 9.90 -14.14
CA SER A 184 13.38 11.29 -14.49
C SER A 184 12.50 11.76 -15.65
N VAL A 185 12.45 10.98 -16.73
CA VAL A 185 11.67 11.30 -17.93
C VAL A 185 10.18 11.41 -17.62
N LEU A 186 9.61 10.47 -16.86
CA LEU A 186 8.19 10.51 -16.48
C LEU A 186 7.87 11.70 -15.57
N ARG A 187 8.77 12.03 -14.63
CA ARG A 187 8.59 13.16 -13.71
C ARG A 187 8.64 14.48 -14.44
N GLU A 188 9.64 14.69 -15.29
CA GLU A 188 9.79 15.90 -16.08
C GLU A 188 8.56 16.14 -16.97
N ARG A 189 8.02 15.08 -17.57
CA ARG A 189 6.86 15.17 -18.47
C ARG A 189 5.53 15.40 -17.75
N PHE A 190 5.25 14.68 -16.66
CA PHE A 190 3.89 14.61 -16.10
C PHE A 190 3.74 15.17 -14.68
N PHE A 191 4.84 15.25 -13.93
CA PHE A 191 4.87 15.65 -12.52
C PHE A 191 5.98 16.67 -12.20
N PRO A 192 6.04 17.82 -12.91
CA PRO A 192 7.12 18.80 -12.76
C PRO A 192 7.06 19.58 -11.43
N LYS A 193 5.95 19.51 -10.68
CA LYS A 193 5.78 20.12 -9.35
C LYS A 193 5.94 19.07 -8.26
N ALA A 194 6.62 19.41 -7.17
CA ALA A 194 6.87 18.52 -6.04
C ALA A 194 5.56 17.98 -5.42
N GLY A 195 5.54 16.69 -5.07
CA GLY A 195 4.42 16.06 -4.34
C GLY A 195 4.08 14.63 -4.80
N THR A 196 4.41 14.25 -6.04
CA THR A 196 4.16 12.89 -6.55
C THR A 196 5.41 12.02 -6.42
N LYS A 197 5.36 10.96 -5.60
CA LYS A 197 6.38 9.90 -5.58
C LYS A 197 6.08 8.93 -6.71
N LEU A 198 6.94 8.92 -7.73
CA LEU A 198 6.94 7.90 -8.78
C LEU A 198 8.02 6.87 -8.41
N THR A 199 7.62 5.63 -8.21
CA THR A 199 8.50 4.48 -7.99
C THR A 199 8.33 3.50 -9.16
N VAL A 200 9.43 3.24 -9.87
CA VAL A 200 9.60 2.18 -10.89
C VAL A 200 10.57 1.14 -10.36
#